data_AF-A0A2Y9QMM5-F1
#
_entry.id   AF-A0A2Y9QMM5-F1
#
_cell.length_a   1.000
_cell.length_b   1.000
_cell.length_c   1.000
_cell.angle_alpha   90.00
_cell.angle_beta   90.00
_cell.angle_gamma   90.00
#
_symmetry.space_group_name_H-M   'P 1'
#
loop_
_entity.id
_entity.type
_entity.pdbx_description
1 polymer ?
#
loop_
_entity_poly.entity_id
_entity_poly.type
_entity_poly.pdbx_seq_one_letter_code
_entity_poly.pdbx_strand_id
1 'polypeptide(L)'
;MTVLYQKSVLDMIKEFRRNWHTLCNSERTTVCGADSMLLALQLSMAEKNKQHSGEFSVSLSDLLLTWKYLLHEKLNLPVENMEMIDHYEDIRKTYDDFLKNSNMLDLIDVYQKCRILTSNCEKNDKISPSQLRDFLSGRQYAVDDEANLCVPTSPTSKHNQDNEKISHTSEQFIDETPKRTYPEVNAREKN
;
A
#
# COMPACT_ATOMS: atom_id res chain seq x y z
N MET A 1 9.39 -14.24 -0.87
CA MET A 1 10.13 -12.96 -0.93
C MET A 1 9.66 -12.08 0.22
N THR A 2 10.44 -12.02 1.30
CA THR A 2 10.16 -11.15 2.45
C THR A 2 10.78 -9.78 2.17
N VAL A 3 10.00 -8.72 2.27
CA VAL A 3 10.55 -7.36 2.09
C VAL A 3 11.43 -7.05 3.30
N LEU A 4 12.67 -6.62 3.05
CA LEU A 4 13.61 -6.20 4.08
C LEU A 4 12.93 -5.17 5.00
N TYR A 5 13.09 -5.28 6.31
CA TYR A 5 12.47 -4.41 7.33
C TYR A 5 10.94 -4.46 7.46
N GLN A 6 10.22 -5.32 6.72
CA GLN A 6 8.76 -5.44 6.82
C GLN A 6 8.28 -5.70 8.25
N LYS A 7 8.96 -6.59 8.98
CA LYS A 7 8.62 -6.89 10.38
C LYS A 7 8.80 -5.66 11.27
N SER A 8 9.91 -4.94 11.12
CA SER A 8 10.20 -3.72 11.87
C SER A 8 9.17 -2.61 11.60
N VAL A 9 8.80 -2.40 10.34
CA VAL A 9 7.73 -1.45 9.95
C VAL A 9 6.39 -1.86 10.53
N LEU A 10 6.04 -3.15 10.46
CA LEU A 10 4.80 -3.66 11.03
C LEU A 10 4.76 -3.47 12.56
N ASP A 11 5.87 -3.74 13.25
CA ASP A 11 5.95 -3.57 14.69
C ASP A 11 5.90 -2.10 15.11
N MET A 12 6.49 -1.19 14.31
CA MET A 12 6.31 0.26 14.45
C MET A 12 4.84 0.68 14.29
N ILE A 13 4.13 0.16 13.29
CA ILE A 13 2.69 0.46 13.10
C ILE A 13 1.87 -0.10 14.26
N LYS A 14 2.17 -1.30 14.76
CA LYS A 14 1.49 -1.86 15.94
C LYS A 14 1.70 -1.01 17.18
N GLU A 15 2.91 -0.53 17.41
CA GLU A 15 3.20 0.39 18.51
C GLU A 15 2.40 1.69 18.38
N PHE A 16 2.39 2.26 17.18
CA PHE A 16 1.60 3.45 16.89
C PHE A 16 0.13 3.25 17.23
N ARG A 17 -0.45 2.12 16.80
CA ARG A 17 -1.86 1.77 17.09
C ARG A 17 -2.12 1.56 18.58
N ARG A 18 -1.17 1.00 19.34
CA ARG A 18 -1.28 0.83 20.80
C ARG A 18 -1.29 2.16 21.54
N ASN A 19 -0.56 3.14 21.04
CA ASN A 19 -0.41 4.46 21.66
C ASN A 19 -1.24 5.54 20.96
N TRP A 20 -2.18 5.14 20.09
CA TRP A 20 -2.96 6.02 19.21
C TRP A 20 -3.52 7.25 19.93
N HIS A 21 -4.20 7.03 21.05
CA HIS A 21 -4.87 8.06 21.84
C HIS A 21 -3.92 9.13 22.41
N THR A 22 -2.64 8.80 22.57
CA THR A 22 -1.61 9.76 23.04
C THR A 22 -0.93 10.51 21.90
N LEU A 23 -1.00 9.98 20.68
CA LEU A 23 -0.24 10.47 19.52
C LEU A 23 -1.08 11.30 18.54
N CYS A 24 -2.39 11.11 18.55
CA CYS A 24 -3.32 11.66 17.59
C CYS A 24 -4.64 12.08 18.26
N ASN A 25 -5.20 13.20 17.78
CA ASN A 25 -6.46 13.75 18.29
C ASN A 25 -7.69 13.20 17.57
N SER A 26 -7.50 12.53 16.42
CA SER A 26 -8.58 11.95 15.64
C SER A 26 -9.00 10.59 16.24
N GLU A 27 -10.28 10.24 16.15
CA GLU A 27 -10.73 8.92 16.59
C GLU A 27 -10.34 7.81 15.61
N ARG A 28 -10.22 8.15 14.33
CA ARG A 28 -9.87 7.21 13.25
C ARG A 28 -8.80 7.87 12.40
N THR A 29 -7.69 7.21 12.12
CA THR A 29 -6.77 7.68 11.08
C THR A 29 -6.23 6.49 10.32
N THR A 30 -6.12 6.69 9.03
CA THR A 30 -5.60 5.70 8.09
C THR A 30 -4.08 5.86 8.02
N VAL A 31 -3.36 4.80 8.33
CA VAL A 31 -1.90 4.76 8.12
C VAL A 31 -1.67 4.38 6.66
N CYS A 32 -1.05 5.26 5.89
CA CYS A 32 -0.74 5.06 4.48
C CYS A 32 0.49 4.17 4.34
N GLY A 33 0.37 3.10 3.56
CA GLY A 33 1.55 2.36 3.08
C GLY A 33 2.27 3.11 1.94
N ALA A 34 3.39 2.57 1.46
CA ALA A 34 4.20 3.21 0.42
C ALA A 34 3.39 3.54 -0.85
N ASP A 35 2.54 2.63 -1.32
CA ASP A 35 1.72 2.86 -2.52
C ASP A 35 0.72 4.01 -2.34
N SER A 36 0.08 4.09 -1.17
CA SER A 36 -0.84 5.19 -0.85
C SER A 36 -0.12 6.52 -0.70
N MET A 37 1.10 6.50 -0.14
CA MET A 37 1.95 7.70 -0.05
C MET A 37 2.36 8.18 -1.45
N LEU A 38 2.75 7.27 -2.34
CA LEU A 38 3.14 7.60 -3.71
C LEU A 38 1.95 8.14 -4.52
N LEU A 39 0.77 7.55 -4.36
CA LEU A 39 -0.47 8.04 -4.98
C LEU A 39 -0.83 9.44 -4.48
N ALA A 40 -0.76 9.67 -3.18
CA ALA A 40 -1.01 11.00 -2.61
C ALA A 40 -0.02 12.04 -3.15
N LEU A 41 1.26 11.68 -3.31
CA LEU A 41 2.26 12.54 -3.93
C LEU A 41 1.94 12.82 -5.40
N GLN A 42 1.59 11.79 -6.17
CA GLN A 42 1.20 11.93 -7.57
C GLN A 42 0.02 12.90 -7.75
N LEU A 43 -1.02 12.76 -6.92
CA LEU A 43 -2.18 13.65 -6.95
C LEU A 43 -1.81 15.09 -6.56
N SER A 44 -0.91 15.25 -5.58
CA SER A 44 -0.43 16.57 -5.14
C SER A 44 0.37 17.28 -6.24
N MET A 45 1.24 16.53 -6.94
CA MET A 45 1.99 17.04 -8.09
C MET A 45 1.07 17.36 -9.27
N ALA A 46 0.12 16.48 -9.60
CA ALA A 46 -0.83 16.71 -10.69
C ALA A 46 -1.73 17.94 -10.44
N GLU A 47 -2.14 18.17 -9.19
CA GLU A 47 -2.88 19.38 -8.81
C GLU A 47 -2.03 20.64 -8.99
N LYS A 48 -0.74 20.59 -8.66
CA LYS A 48 0.18 21.71 -8.90
C LYS A 48 0.40 21.96 -10.39
N ASN A 49 0.65 20.92 -11.16
CA ASN A 49 0.78 21.03 -12.61
C ASN A 49 -0.47 21.63 -13.23
N LYS A 50 -1.66 21.24 -12.77
CA LYS A 50 -2.92 21.84 -13.24
C LYS A 50 -2.98 23.35 -12.96
N GLN A 51 -2.45 23.82 -11.83
CA GLN A 51 -2.40 25.25 -11.49
C GLN A 51 -1.39 26.02 -12.36
N HIS A 52 -0.28 25.40 -12.76
CA HIS A 52 0.80 26.05 -13.51
C HIS A 52 0.68 25.93 -15.03
N SER A 53 0.39 24.74 -15.56
CA SER A 53 0.33 24.43 -16.98
C SER A 53 -1.08 24.11 -17.49
N GLY A 54 -2.06 23.97 -16.58
CA GLY A 54 -3.43 23.56 -16.92
C GLY A 54 -3.62 22.04 -17.04
N GLU A 55 -2.56 21.25 -16.90
CA GLU A 55 -2.60 19.79 -17.08
C GLU A 55 -2.57 19.03 -15.74
N PHE A 56 -3.56 18.18 -15.50
CA PHE A 56 -3.61 17.29 -14.34
C PHE A 56 -2.87 15.97 -14.62
N SER A 57 -1.57 16.06 -14.84
CA SER A 57 -0.72 14.90 -15.07
C SER A 57 0.67 15.15 -14.47
N VAL A 58 1.43 14.07 -14.29
CA VAL A 58 2.83 14.14 -13.85
C VAL A 58 3.59 13.01 -14.52
N SER A 59 4.82 13.29 -14.96
CA SER A 59 5.67 12.24 -15.51
C SER A 59 6.12 11.29 -14.39
N LEU A 60 6.28 10.01 -14.72
CA LEU A 60 6.78 9.04 -13.73
C LEU A 60 8.19 9.42 -13.24
N SER A 61 9.02 10.00 -14.11
CA SER A 61 10.37 10.45 -13.76
C SER A 61 10.35 11.52 -12.67
N ASP A 62 9.53 12.56 -12.85
CA ASP A 62 9.43 13.66 -11.89
C ASP A 62 8.81 13.18 -10.58
N LEU A 63 7.82 12.28 -10.65
CA LEU A 63 7.22 11.66 -9.48
C LEU A 63 8.25 10.89 -8.66
N LEU A 64 9.08 10.06 -9.29
CA LEU A 64 10.10 9.27 -8.59
C LEU A 64 11.24 10.13 -8.05
N LEU A 65 11.62 11.20 -8.76
CA LEU A 65 12.60 12.17 -8.28
C LEU A 65 12.08 12.88 -7.02
N THR A 66 10.83 13.35 -7.07
CA THR A 66 10.14 14.00 -5.96
C THR A 66 9.91 13.06 -4.79
N TRP A 67 9.55 11.81 -5.05
CA TRP A 67 9.45 10.76 -4.03
C TRP A 67 10.77 10.58 -3.30
N LYS A 68 11.87 10.41 -4.04
CA LYS A 68 13.21 10.26 -3.46
C LYS A 68 13.57 11.48 -2.61
N TYR A 69 13.28 12.70 -3.07
CA TYR A 69 13.55 13.92 -2.30
C TYR A 69 12.70 13.99 -1.02
N LEU A 70 11.39 13.77 -1.13
CA LEU A 70 10.45 13.74 0.00
C LEU A 70 10.89 12.77 1.09
N LEU A 71 11.32 11.56 0.71
CA LEU A 71 11.82 10.57 1.66
C LEU A 71 13.06 11.07 2.40
N HIS A 72 14.03 11.64 1.69
CA HIS A 72 15.25 12.14 2.31
C HIS A 72 14.97 13.30 3.26
N GLU A 73 14.16 14.26 2.81
CA GLU A 73 13.86 15.47 3.53
C GLU A 73 13.01 15.17 4.80
N LYS A 74 11.89 14.44 4.70
CA LYS A 74 11.08 14.08 5.88
C LYS A 74 11.81 13.18 6.89
N LEU A 75 12.82 12.41 6.46
CA LEU A 75 13.64 11.57 7.34
C LEU A 75 14.90 12.27 7.87
N ASN A 76 15.13 13.54 7.52
CA ASN A 76 16.36 14.29 7.84
C ASN A 76 17.63 13.55 7.40
N LEU A 77 17.60 12.96 6.21
CA LEU A 77 18.74 12.27 5.59
C LEU A 77 19.46 13.22 4.63
N PRO A 78 20.79 13.12 4.51
CA PRO A 78 21.55 13.96 3.57
C PRO A 78 21.06 13.70 2.14
N VAL A 79 20.80 14.79 1.41
CA VAL A 79 20.46 14.76 -0.02
C VAL A 79 21.74 14.98 -0.82
N GLU A 80 22.29 13.92 -1.39
CA GLU A 80 23.43 14.03 -2.30
C GLU A 80 22.94 14.27 -3.73
N ASN A 81 23.48 15.31 -4.38
CA ASN A 81 23.38 15.54 -5.83
C ASN A 81 21.95 15.42 -6.42
N MET A 82 20.97 16.11 -5.83
CA MET A 82 19.64 16.23 -6.46
C MET A 82 19.51 17.54 -7.20
N GLU A 83 19.00 17.46 -8.43
CA GLU A 83 18.48 18.62 -9.15
C GLU A 83 17.38 19.29 -8.32
N MET A 84 17.34 20.62 -8.35
CA MET A 84 16.32 21.40 -7.65
C MET A 84 14.96 21.02 -8.24
N ILE A 85 14.07 20.49 -7.39
CA ILE A 85 12.71 20.17 -7.79
C ILE A 85 11.91 21.46 -7.79
N ASP A 86 11.40 21.83 -8.97
CA ASP A 86 10.63 23.05 -9.14
C ASP A 86 9.36 23.01 -8.28
N HIS A 87 9.06 24.13 -7.63
CA HIS A 87 7.90 24.29 -6.74
C HIS A 87 7.76 23.20 -5.64
N TYR A 88 8.85 22.57 -5.19
CA TYR A 88 8.79 21.49 -4.19
C TYR A 88 8.02 21.85 -2.92
N GLU A 89 8.25 23.04 -2.37
CA GLU A 89 7.57 23.48 -1.15
C GLU A 89 6.04 23.54 -1.32
N ASP A 90 5.57 23.95 -2.50
CA ASP A 90 4.14 23.97 -2.82
C ASP A 90 3.57 22.55 -2.99
N ILE A 91 4.34 21.65 -3.63
CA ILE A 91 4.00 20.22 -3.76
C ILE A 91 3.91 19.58 -2.37
N ARG A 92 4.91 19.79 -1.53
CA ARG A 92 4.99 19.27 -0.17
C ARG A 92 3.82 19.74 0.68
N LYS A 93 3.52 21.04 0.65
CA LYS A 93 2.37 21.59 1.35
C LYS A 93 1.07 20.94 0.88
N THR A 94 0.90 20.74 -0.43
CA THR A 94 -0.29 20.10 -1.00
C THR A 94 -0.41 18.64 -0.57
N TYR A 95 0.72 17.93 -0.49
CA TYR A 95 0.79 16.57 0.02
C TYR A 95 0.37 16.48 1.49
N ASP A 96 0.94 17.34 2.35
CA ASP A 96 0.61 17.38 3.76
C ASP A 96 -0.86 17.77 3.99
N ASP A 97 -1.38 18.74 3.22
CA ASP A 97 -2.79 19.13 3.23
C ASP A 97 -3.70 17.98 2.77
N PHE A 98 -3.32 17.24 1.72
CA PHE A 98 -4.06 16.07 1.25
C PHE A 98 -4.19 15.00 2.35
N LEU A 99 -3.08 14.66 3.01
CA LEU A 99 -3.07 13.68 4.10
C LEU A 99 -3.93 14.16 5.27
N LYS A 100 -3.75 15.41 5.69
CA LYS A 100 -4.50 16.02 6.79
C LYS A 100 -6.01 16.03 6.51
N ASN A 101 -6.42 16.48 5.32
CA ASN A 101 -7.84 16.55 4.94
C ASN A 101 -8.47 15.17 4.76
N SER A 102 -7.67 14.17 4.40
CA SER A 102 -8.11 12.77 4.26
C SER A 102 -7.99 11.98 5.56
N ASN A 103 -7.57 12.61 6.66
CA ASN A 103 -7.37 11.96 7.95
C ASN A 103 -6.44 10.72 7.81
N MET A 104 -5.38 10.93 7.03
CA MET A 104 -4.33 9.98 6.69
C MET A 104 -3.02 10.38 7.37
N LEU A 105 -2.16 9.40 7.60
CA LEU A 105 -0.83 9.59 8.15
C LEU A 105 0.15 8.71 7.40
N ASP A 106 1.26 9.30 6.94
CA ASP A 106 2.27 8.53 6.24
C ASP A 106 3.18 7.73 7.20
N LEU A 107 3.97 6.80 6.65
CA LEU A 107 4.87 5.97 7.47
C LEU A 107 5.99 6.76 8.15
N ILE A 108 6.38 7.91 7.60
CA ILE A 108 7.44 8.76 8.18
C ILE A 108 6.90 9.52 9.38
N ASP A 109 5.68 10.04 9.31
CA ASP A 109 5.01 10.70 10.41
C ASP A 109 4.70 9.70 11.54
N VAL A 110 4.28 8.47 11.19
CA VAL A 110 4.15 7.36 12.16
C VAL A 110 5.49 7.10 12.84
N TYR A 111 6.57 7.01 12.07
CA TYR A 111 7.92 6.80 12.59
C TYR A 111 8.34 7.91 13.57
N GLN A 112 8.17 9.17 13.18
CA GLN A 112 8.50 10.32 14.02
C GLN A 112 7.68 10.32 15.31
N LYS A 113 6.37 10.04 15.24
CA LYS A 113 5.51 9.95 16.42
C LYS A 113 5.91 8.82 17.37
N CYS A 114 6.23 7.63 16.85
CA CYS A 114 6.72 6.52 17.68
C CYS A 114 8.07 6.82 18.35
N ARG A 115 8.94 7.62 17.71
CA ARG A 115 10.22 8.04 18.31
C ARG A 115 10.05 8.98 19.50
N ILE A 116 9.06 9.87 19.45
CA ILE A 116 8.74 10.74 20.60
C ILE A 116 8.41 9.89 21.83
N LEU A 117 7.64 8.80 21.66
CA LEU A 117 7.31 7.88 22.76
C LEU A 117 8.50 7.05 23.24
N THR A 118 9.32 6.56 22.29
CA THR A 118 10.45 5.67 22.60
C THR A 118 11.57 6.38 23.37
N SER A 119 11.64 7.71 23.33
CA SER A 119 12.55 8.49 24.18
C SER A 119 12.38 8.20 25.69
N ASN A 120 11.25 7.61 26.10
CA ASN A 120 10.95 7.19 27.47
C ASN A 120 11.14 5.68 27.76
N CYS A 121 11.60 4.86 26.79
CA CYS A 121 11.71 3.40 26.96
C CYS A 121 12.99 2.82 26.34
N GLU A 122 13.88 2.30 27.18
CA GLU A 122 15.26 1.83 26.88
C GLU A 122 15.37 0.61 25.95
N LYS A 123 14.28 0.11 25.41
CA LYS A 123 14.32 -1.00 24.45
C LYS A 123 13.72 -0.48 23.19
N ASN A 124 14.45 -0.49 22.08
CA ASN A 124 13.98 -1.07 20.83
C ASN A 124 14.91 -0.75 19.64
N ASP A 125 15.44 -1.81 19.04
CA ASP A 125 16.01 -1.87 17.69
C ASP A 125 14.91 -1.69 16.62
N LYS A 126 14.24 -0.54 16.61
CA LYS A 126 12.90 -0.46 16.00
C LYS A 126 12.86 -0.20 14.50
N ILE A 127 13.84 0.51 13.95
CA ILE A 127 14.15 0.76 12.53
C ILE A 127 14.88 2.11 12.45
N SER A 128 16.01 2.21 11.74
CA SER A 128 16.69 3.49 11.52
C SER A 128 16.00 4.31 10.40
N PRO A 129 16.24 5.63 10.30
CA PRO A 129 15.69 6.42 9.19
C PRO A 129 16.12 5.88 7.83
N SER A 130 17.38 5.43 7.69
CA SER A 130 17.88 4.82 6.45
C SER A 130 17.17 3.51 6.11
N GLN A 131 16.91 2.65 7.10
CA GLN A 131 16.18 1.40 6.90
C GLN A 131 14.72 1.65 6.48
N LEU A 132 14.07 2.66 7.06
CA LEU A 132 12.71 3.05 6.65
C LEU A 132 12.68 3.62 5.23
N ARG A 133 13.65 4.46 4.87
CA ARG A 133 13.82 4.94 3.48
C ARG A 133 14.01 3.76 2.52
N ASP A 134 14.86 2.80 2.86
CA ASP A 134 15.15 1.65 2.00
C ASP A 134 13.91 0.76 1.80
N PHE A 135 13.12 0.56 2.86
CA PHE A 135 11.80 -0.07 2.78
C PHE A 135 10.85 0.70 1.84
N LEU A 136 10.70 2.02 2.04
CA LEU A 136 9.83 2.89 1.23
C LEU A 136 10.28 3.00 -0.23
N SER A 137 11.57 2.85 -0.50
CA SER A 137 12.14 2.84 -1.86
C SER A 137 12.04 1.48 -2.55
N GLY A 138 11.50 0.46 -1.86
CA GLY A 138 11.46 -0.91 -2.39
C GLY A 138 12.84 -1.53 -2.60
N ARG A 139 13.89 -1.03 -1.91
CA ARG A 139 15.27 -1.53 -2.06
C ARG A 139 15.39 -2.87 -1.34
N GLN A 140 15.19 -3.95 -2.09
CA GLN A 140 15.32 -5.32 -1.61
C GLN A 140 16.79 -5.75 -1.62
N TYR A 141 17.43 -5.84 -0.45
CA TYR A 141 18.61 -6.71 -0.29
C TYR A 141 18.18 -7.93 0.51
N ALA A 142 17.58 -8.91 -0.16
CA ALA A 142 17.38 -10.22 0.45
C ALA A 142 18.77 -10.89 0.54
N VAL A 143 19.32 -10.99 1.76
CA VAL A 143 20.14 -12.17 2.06
C VAL A 143 19.16 -13.31 2.17
N ASP A 144 19.40 -14.32 1.35
CA ASP A 144 18.63 -15.55 1.24
C ASP A 144 18.57 -16.22 2.62
N ASP A 145 17.43 -16.12 3.30
CA ASP A 145 17.10 -16.98 4.43
C ASP A 145 15.70 -17.55 4.20
N GLU A 146 15.73 -18.79 3.71
CA GLU A 146 14.63 -19.71 3.55
C GLU A 146 14.04 -20.06 4.93
N ALA A 147 13.30 -19.14 5.53
CA ALA A 147 12.55 -19.42 6.75
C ALA A 147 11.25 -18.62 6.80
N ASN A 148 10.16 -19.32 6.46
CA ASN A 148 8.77 -19.02 6.81
C ASN A 148 8.10 -17.86 6.05
N LEU A 149 7.62 -18.18 4.85
CA LEU A 149 6.57 -17.44 4.15
C LEU A 149 5.26 -17.52 4.96
N CYS A 150 4.99 -16.53 5.80
CA CYS A 150 3.66 -16.33 6.36
C CYS A 150 2.83 -15.55 5.34
N VAL A 151 2.11 -16.26 4.48
CA VAL A 151 1.07 -15.68 3.61
C VAL A 151 -0.08 -15.21 4.52
N PRO A 152 -0.56 -13.96 4.40
CA PRO A 152 -1.73 -13.53 5.15
C PRO A 152 -2.97 -14.20 4.56
N THR A 153 -3.52 -15.19 5.26
CA THR A 153 -4.81 -15.80 4.92
C THR A 153 -5.94 -14.91 5.41
N SER A 154 -6.81 -14.49 4.48
CA SER A 154 -8.09 -13.87 4.80
C SER A 154 -8.95 -14.79 5.69
N PRO A 155 -9.75 -14.25 6.63
CA PRO A 155 -10.58 -15.07 7.50
C PRO A 155 -11.76 -15.64 6.70
N THR A 156 -11.60 -16.84 6.14
CA THR A 156 -12.72 -17.63 5.63
C THR A 156 -13.40 -18.33 6.80
N SER A 157 -14.72 -18.15 6.91
CA SER A 157 -15.55 -18.71 7.96
C SER A 157 -15.47 -20.24 7.96
N LYS A 158 -15.10 -20.83 9.10
CA LYS A 158 -15.09 -22.28 9.29
C LYS A 158 -16.52 -22.81 9.32
N HIS A 159 -17.02 -23.32 8.20
CA HIS A 159 -18.16 -24.22 8.20
C HIS A 159 -17.89 -25.36 7.21
N ASN A 160 -18.03 -26.58 7.73
CA ASN A 160 -18.07 -27.87 7.04
C ASN A 160 -16.73 -28.56 6.77
N GLN A 161 -16.17 -29.16 7.81
CA GLN A 161 -15.43 -30.42 7.68
C GLN A 161 -16.19 -31.51 8.42
N ASP A 162 -17.04 -32.18 7.65
CA ASP A 162 -17.49 -33.56 7.79
C ASP A 162 -18.00 -33.83 6.36
N ASN A 163 -17.37 -34.68 5.57
CA ASN A 163 -17.67 -36.11 5.54
C ASN A 163 -16.52 -36.85 4.84
N GLU A 164 -15.83 -37.74 5.56
CA GLU A 164 -15.14 -38.87 4.95
C GLU A 164 -16.16 -39.90 4.47
N LYS A 165 -15.83 -40.51 3.32
CA LYS A 165 -16.28 -41.78 2.72
C LYS A 165 -17.04 -41.58 1.40
N ILE A 166 -16.42 -41.99 0.30
CA ILE A 166 -16.77 -43.23 -0.42
C ILE A 166 -15.78 -43.42 -1.61
N SER A 167 -15.09 -44.56 -1.53
CA SER A 167 -14.61 -45.49 -2.55
C SER A 167 -14.50 -45.09 -4.04
N HIS A 168 -13.34 -45.45 -4.59
CA HIS A 168 -12.95 -45.57 -5.99
C HIS A 168 -14.00 -46.17 -6.94
N THR A 169 -14.17 -45.56 -8.12
CA THR A 169 -14.15 -46.27 -9.42
C THR A 169 -13.95 -45.30 -10.60
N SER A 170 -13.38 -45.87 -11.65
CA SER A 170 -12.76 -45.30 -12.84
C SER A 170 -13.72 -44.70 -13.89
N GLU A 171 -13.10 -44.03 -14.88
CA GLU A 171 -13.49 -43.86 -16.31
C GLU A 171 -13.89 -42.46 -16.81
N GLN A 172 -12.93 -41.90 -17.58
CA GLN A 172 -13.01 -41.29 -18.92
C GLN A 172 -13.97 -40.13 -19.26
N PHE A 173 -13.32 -39.12 -19.86
CA PHE A 173 -13.84 -37.98 -20.61
C PHE A 173 -14.90 -38.34 -21.66
N ILE A 174 -15.89 -37.45 -21.87
CA ILE A 174 -16.13 -36.73 -23.14
C ILE A 174 -17.10 -35.54 -22.87
N ASP A 175 -16.71 -34.41 -23.43
CA ASP A 175 -17.41 -33.13 -23.59
C ASP A 175 -18.58 -33.28 -24.59
N GLU A 176 -19.77 -32.75 -24.30
CA GLU A 176 -20.68 -32.22 -25.33
C GLU A 176 -21.84 -31.40 -24.73
N THR A 177 -21.96 -30.16 -25.24
CA THR A 177 -22.87 -29.06 -24.88
C THR A 177 -24.39 -29.36 -24.96
N PRO A 178 -25.25 -28.67 -24.16
CA PRO A 178 -26.70 -28.86 -24.19
C PRO A 178 -27.40 -28.08 -25.30
N LYS A 179 -28.21 -28.77 -26.12
CA LYS A 179 -29.14 -28.18 -27.11
C LYS A 179 -30.37 -27.58 -26.41
N ARG A 180 -30.64 -26.30 -26.67
CA ARG A 180 -31.86 -25.58 -26.28
C ARG A 180 -32.93 -25.76 -27.37
N THR A 181 -34.09 -26.30 -27.04
CA THR A 181 -35.23 -26.44 -27.96
C THR A 181 -36.25 -25.34 -27.68
N TYR A 182 -36.66 -24.58 -28.69
CA TYR A 182 -37.84 -23.70 -28.66
C TYR A 182 -38.91 -24.22 -29.62
N PRO A 183 -40.21 -24.10 -29.30
CA PRO A 183 -41.29 -24.59 -30.17
C PRO A 183 -41.64 -23.60 -31.29
N GLU A 184 -41.86 -24.13 -32.50
CA GLU A 184 -42.39 -23.43 -33.68
C GLU A 184 -43.90 -23.17 -33.54
N VAL A 185 -44.32 -21.93 -33.83
CA VAL A 185 -45.73 -21.57 -34.09
C VAL A 185 -45.88 -21.30 -35.59
N ASN A 186 -46.78 -22.08 -36.20
CA ASN A 186 -47.04 -22.17 -37.64
C ASN A 186 -47.63 -20.88 -38.22
N ALA A 187 -47.08 -20.42 -39.34
CA ALA A 187 -47.65 -19.39 -40.20
C ALA A 187 -48.46 -20.02 -41.35
N ARG A 188 -49.70 -19.56 -41.56
CA ARG A 188 -50.39 -19.62 -42.86
C ARG A 188 -51.23 -18.36 -43.03
N GLU A 189 -50.69 -17.39 -43.74
CA GLU A 189 -51.46 -16.37 -44.44
C GLU A 189 -51.36 -16.58 -45.95
N LYS A 190 -52.43 -16.14 -46.60
CA LYS A 190 -52.95 -16.53 -47.90
C LYS A 190 -52.24 -15.83 -49.05
N ASN A 191 -52.30 -16.46 -50.22
CA ASN A 191 -52.80 -15.83 -51.44
C ASN A 191 -53.68 -16.84 -52.16
#